data_AF-A0A372ZSY9-F1
#
_entry.id   AF-A0A372ZSY9-F1
#
_cell.length_a   1.000
_cell.length_b   1.000
_cell.length_c   1.000
_cell.angle_alpha   90.00
_cell.angle_beta   90.00
_cell.angle_gamma   90.00
#
_symmetry.space_group_name_H-M   'P 1'
#
loop_
_entity.id
_entity.type
_entity.pdbx_description
1 polymer ?
#
loop_
_entity_poly.entity_id
_entity_poly.type
_entity_poly.pdbx_seq_one_letter_code
_entity_poly.pdbx_strand_id
1 'polypeptide(L)'
;MGIRSRGHQRGRRDQRERDQAPPPERYGYLVTYAVRGEPGARRAEVTVLPGYSQEDDIPRILAARLTGRPADEASITVLDVRPI
;
A
#
# COMPACT_ATOMS: atom_id res chain seq x y z
N MET A 1 25.76 56.35 -5.30
CA MET A 1 24.63 56.57 -4.38
C MET A 1 23.36 56.12 -5.09
N GLY A 2 22.59 55.08 -4.75
CA GLY A 2 22.66 53.97 -3.83
C GLY A 2 21.55 52.97 -4.23
N ILE A 3 21.95 51.70 -4.42
CA ILE A 3 21.25 50.42 -4.16
C ILE A 3 19.70 50.27 -4.16
N ARG A 4 19.26 49.32 -5.01
CA ARG A 4 18.41 48.12 -4.75
C ARG A 4 16.90 48.26 -4.41
N SER A 5 16.07 47.49 -5.13
CA SER A 5 15.04 46.53 -4.65
C SER A 5 14.30 45.99 -5.88
N ARG A 6 14.49 44.79 -6.45
CA ARG A 6 14.62 43.40 -5.96
C ARG A 6 13.58 43.01 -4.89
N GLY A 7 12.54 42.31 -5.35
CA GLY A 7 11.94 41.22 -4.59
C GLY A 7 10.43 41.27 -4.43
N HIS A 8 9.68 40.79 -5.43
CA HIS A 8 8.33 40.23 -5.20
C HIS A 8 8.13 38.99 -6.09
N GLN A 9 9.02 38.02 -5.92
CA GLN A 9 8.77 36.62 -6.28
C GLN A 9 9.23 35.80 -5.07
N ARG A 10 8.28 35.17 -4.36
CA ARG A 10 8.42 33.99 -3.47
C ARG A 10 7.33 34.09 -2.40
N GLY A 11 6.33 33.22 -2.47
CA GLY A 11 5.28 33.18 -1.46
C GLY A 11 4.11 32.26 -1.80
N ARG A 12 3.95 31.86 -3.07
CA ARG A 12 2.86 30.96 -3.50
C ARG A 12 3.25 29.49 -3.69
N ARG A 13 4.53 29.11 -3.51
CA ARG A 13 4.95 27.71 -3.69
C ARG A 13 4.90 26.91 -2.37
N ASP A 14 5.26 27.54 -1.25
CA ASP A 14 5.34 26.87 0.06
C ASP A 14 4.01 26.44 0.68
N GLN A 15 2.86 26.91 0.19
CA GLN A 15 1.54 26.52 0.73
C GLN A 15 1.04 25.17 0.19
N ARG A 16 1.45 24.77 -1.02
CA ARG A 16 1.02 23.50 -1.63
C ARG A 16 1.60 22.27 -0.92
N GLU A 17 2.71 22.43 -0.21
CA GLU A 17 3.40 21.35 0.51
C GLU A 17 2.85 21.14 1.93
N ARG A 18 2.10 22.10 2.50
CA ARG A 18 1.58 22.02 3.88
C ARG A 18 0.14 21.51 3.98
N ASP A 19 -0.59 21.45 2.87
CA ASP A 19 -1.96 20.93 2.79
C ASP A 19 -2.04 19.46 2.33
N GLN A 20 -0.90 18.78 2.14
CA GLN A 20 -0.93 17.32 2.04
C GLN A 20 -1.17 16.77 3.44
N ALA A 21 -2.42 16.34 3.69
CA ALA A 21 -2.69 15.40 4.77
C ALA A 21 -1.61 14.30 4.74
N PRO A 22 -1.10 13.86 5.91
CA PRO A 22 -0.11 12.80 5.94
C PRO A 22 -0.64 11.64 5.08
N PRO A 23 0.21 11.03 4.23
CA PRO A 23 -0.23 9.91 3.41
C PRO A 23 -0.92 8.90 4.34
N PRO A 24 -2.08 8.34 3.93
CA PRO A 24 -2.82 7.42 4.78
C PRO A 24 -1.87 6.32 5.25
N GLU A 25 -1.91 5.99 6.54
CA GLU A 25 -1.10 4.91 7.09
C GLU A 25 -1.31 3.65 6.24
N ARG A 26 -0.23 3.10 5.70
CA ARG A 26 -0.25 1.87 4.92
C ARG A 26 0.60 0.85 5.64
N TYR A 27 0.07 -0.34 5.82
CA TYR A 27 0.79 -1.45 6.42
C TYR A 27 1.20 -2.40 5.30
N GLY A 28 2.50 -2.52 5.08
CA GLY A 28 3.07 -3.48 4.15
C GLY A 28 3.30 -4.81 4.84
N TYR A 29 2.98 -5.90 4.15
CA TYR A 29 3.19 -7.25 4.62
C TYR A 29 3.86 -8.09 3.56
N LEU A 30 4.87 -8.86 3.93
CA LEU A 30 5.38 -9.95 3.13
C LEU A 30 4.66 -11.23 3.55
N VAL A 31 3.91 -11.81 2.62
CA VAL A 31 3.03 -12.95 2.87
C VAL A 31 3.59 -14.18 2.17
N THR A 32 3.77 -15.27 2.90
CA THR A 32 4.02 -16.60 2.33
C THR A 32 2.70 -17.37 2.26
N TYR A 33 2.35 -17.91 1.10
CA TYR A 33 1.06 -18.56 0.87
C TYR A 33 1.17 -19.75 -0.08
N ALA A 34 0.23 -20.69 0.03
CA ALA A 34 0.01 -21.77 -0.92
C ALA A 34 -1.33 -21.58 -1.65
N VAL A 35 -1.43 -22.10 -2.87
CA VAL A 35 -2.67 -22.09 -3.66
C VAL A 35 -3.13 -23.54 -3.83
N ARG A 36 -4.41 -23.81 -3.56
CA ARG A 36 -5.00 -25.15 -3.71
C ARG A 36 -4.82 -25.63 -5.15
N GLY A 37 -4.26 -26.83 -5.30
CA GLY A 37 -4.01 -27.44 -6.61
C GLY A 37 -2.69 -27.04 -7.26
N GLU A 38 -1.97 -26.06 -6.69
CA GLU A 38 -0.64 -25.65 -7.17
C GLU A 38 0.45 -26.22 -6.26
N PRO A 39 1.59 -26.67 -6.82
CA PRO A 39 2.71 -27.14 -6.03
C PRO A 39 3.50 -25.97 -5.41
N GLY A 40 3.82 -26.10 -4.12
CA GLY A 40 4.78 -25.25 -3.42
C GLY A 40 4.20 -23.97 -2.79
N ALA A 41 5.03 -23.34 -1.95
CA ALA A 41 4.73 -22.05 -1.33
C ALA A 41 5.26 -20.88 -2.17
N ARG A 42 4.50 -19.79 -2.21
CA ARG A 42 4.82 -18.54 -2.91
C ARG A 42 4.92 -17.40 -1.90
N ARG A 43 5.52 -16.29 -2.34
CA ARG A 43 5.62 -15.06 -1.55
C ARG A 43 5.10 -13.87 -2.33
N ALA A 44 4.40 -12.96 -1.66
CA ALA A 44 3.94 -11.71 -2.24
C ALA A 44 3.92 -10.60 -1.20
N GLU A 45 4.14 -9.37 -1.65
CA GLU A 45 3.92 -8.17 -0.83
C GLU A 45 2.47 -7.72 -0.94
N VAL A 46 1.81 -7.56 0.21
CA VAL A 46 0.44 -7.08 0.32
C VAL A 46 0.44 -5.79 1.10
N THR A 47 -0.26 -4.79 0.59
CA THR A 47 -0.46 -3.52 1.27
C THR A 47 -1.87 -3.48 1.80
N VAL A 48 -2.00 -3.23 3.09
CA VAL A 48 -3.26 -3.05 3.79
C VAL A 48 -3.43 -1.57 4.10
N LEU A 49 -4.61 -1.06 3.79
CA LEU A 49 -5.04 0.30 4.10
C LEU A 49 -6.12 0.23 5.19
N PRO A 50 -5.86 0.72 6.42
CA PRO A 50 -6.87 0.80 7.47
C PRO A 50 -8.12 1.53 6.98
N GLY A 51 -9.30 1.00 7.30
CA GLY A 51 -10.59 1.51 6.84
C GLY A 51 -11.04 0.99 5.47
N TYR A 52 -10.15 0.34 4.70
CA TYR A 52 -10.50 -0.32 3.43
C TYR A 52 -10.21 -1.82 3.44
N SER A 53 -9.21 -2.26 4.19
CA SER A 53 -8.74 -3.65 4.27
C SER A 53 -8.05 -3.87 5.61
N GLN A 54 -8.02 -5.12 6.05
CA GLN A 54 -7.29 -5.57 7.24
C GLN A 54 -6.36 -6.74 6.89
N GLU A 55 -5.55 -7.18 7.85
CA GLU A 55 -4.66 -8.33 7.67
C GLU A 55 -5.43 -9.61 7.31
N ASP A 56 -6.59 -9.84 7.92
CA ASP A 56 -7.48 -10.96 7.60
C ASP A 56 -8.02 -10.95 6.15
N ASP A 57 -7.99 -9.79 5.46
CA ASP A 57 -8.37 -9.70 4.04
C ASP A 57 -7.26 -10.16 3.09
N ILE A 58 -6.05 -10.47 3.60
CA ILE A 58 -4.91 -10.88 2.77
C ILE A 58 -5.24 -12.05 1.81
N PRO A 59 -5.89 -13.15 2.23
CA PRO A 59 -6.28 -14.23 1.32
C PRO A 59 -7.17 -13.73 0.18
N ARG A 60 -8.13 -12.86 0.47
CA ARG A 60 -9.02 -12.23 -0.51
C ARG A 60 -8.28 -11.35 -1.49
N ILE A 61 -7.35 -10.53 -1.00
CA ILE A 61 -6.50 -9.66 -1.83
C ILE A 61 -5.63 -10.50 -2.76
N LEU A 62 -5.05 -11.59 -2.25
CA LEU A 62 -4.24 -12.52 -3.04
C LEU A 62 -5.10 -13.23 -4.10
N ALA A 63 -6.29 -13.72 -3.76
CA ALA A 63 -7.21 -14.33 -4.70
C ALA A 63 -7.60 -13.36 -5.82
N ALA A 64 -7.99 -12.13 -5.49
CA ALA A 64 -8.30 -11.09 -6.46
C ALA A 64 -7.13 -10.80 -7.42
N ARG A 65 -5.88 -10.80 -6.92
CA ARG A 65 -4.69 -10.58 -7.75
C ARG A 65 -4.35 -11.77 -8.64
N LEU A 66 -4.55 -12.99 -8.16
CA LEU A 66 -4.15 -14.22 -8.86
C LEU A 66 -5.19 -14.69 -9.87
N THR A 67 -6.48 -14.67 -9.50
CA THR A 67 -7.57 -15.22 -10.32
C THR A 67 -8.50 -14.14 -10.88
N GLY A 68 -8.34 -12.89 -10.45
CA GLY A 68 -9.29 -11.82 -10.75
C GLY A 68 -10.60 -11.91 -9.95
N ARG A 69 -10.73 -12.90 -9.05
CA ARG A 69 -11.97 -13.18 -8.30
C ARG A 69 -11.68 -13.27 -6.80
N PRO A 70 -12.10 -12.28 -5.99
CA PRO A 70 -11.87 -12.30 -4.55
C PRO A 70 -12.58 -13.46 -3.84
N ALA A 71 -13.67 -13.98 -4.39
CA ALA A 71 -14.42 -15.10 -3.82
C ALA A 71 -13.64 -16.44 -3.81
N ASP A 72 -12.51 -16.52 -4.52
CA ASP A 72 -11.65 -17.70 -4.53
C ASP A 72 -10.67 -17.73 -3.34
N GLU A 73 -10.85 -16.87 -2.33
CA GLU A 73 -9.98 -16.78 -1.14
C GLU A 73 -9.81 -18.12 -0.39
N ALA A 74 -10.83 -18.98 -0.42
CA ALA A 74 -10.79 -20.33 0.16
C ALA A 74 -9.76 -21.26 -0.52
N SER A 75 -9.26 -20.89 -1.69
CA SER A 75 -8.17 -21.59 -2.39
C SER A 75 -6.79 -21.09 -1.99
N ILE A 76 -6.69 -20.00 -1.21
CA ILE A 76 -5.44 -19.45 -0.70
C ILE A 76 -5.25 -19.91 0.74
N THR A 77 -4.10 -20.51 1.04
CA THR A 77 -3.70 -20.83 2.41
C THR A 77 -2.51 -19.97 2.78
N VAL A 78 -2.71 -19.05 3.73
CA VAL A 78 -1.64 -18.22 4.27
C VAL A 78 -0.82 -19.07 5.25
N LEU A 79 0.49 -19.08 5.04
CA LEU A 79 1.45 -19.85 5.84
C LEU A 79 2.24 -18.98 6.81
N ASP A 80 2.53 -17.74 6.40
CA ASP A 80 3.28 -16.76 7.20
C ASP A 80 2.91 -15.34 6.75
N VAL A 81 2.79 -14.43 7.70
CA VAL A 81 2.56 -12.99 7.48
C VAL A 81 3.53 -12.23 8.36
N ARG A 82 4.31 -11.33 7.76
CA ARG A 82 5.22 -10.45 8.51
C ARG A 82 5.23 -9.04 7.95
N PRO A 83 5.32 -8.02 8.81
CA PRO A 83 5.43 -6.63 8.35
C PRO A 83 6.74 -6.40 7.59
N ILE A 84 6.74 -5.43 6.66
CA ILE A 84 7.93 -4.95 5.92
C ILE A 84 8.25 -3.49 6.23
#